data_AF-A0A354HQB2-F1
#
_entry.id   AF-A0A354HQB2-F1
#
_cell.length_a   1.000
_cell.length_b   1.000
_cell.length_c   1.000
_cell.angle_alpha   90.00
_cell.angle_beta   90.00
_cell.angle_gamma   90.00
#
_symmetry.space_group_name_H-M   'P 1'
#
loop_
_entity.id
_entity.type
_entity.pdbx_description
1 polymer ?
#
loop_
_entity_poly.entity_id
_entity_poly.type
_entity_poly.pdbx_seq_one_letter_code
_entity_poly.pdbx_strand_id
1 'polypeptide(L)'
;MRLAVSIPARRAAWISWSQQPGASWMRIQTQKLLYRYFSIYRKQIGLQVFDLFSAIMDGAVLPIRHPDVSLARKLSEEETHAHLSPRDFVHLAVMLNNDISCIVTADQGFARIPSIKVIYPSR
;
A
#
# COMPACT_ATOMS: atom_id res chain seq x y z
N MET A 1 40.31 -5.52 8.49
CA MET A 1 39.50 -6.56 7.80
C MET A 1 38.03 -6.24 8.03
N ARG A 2 37.39 -5.50 7.11
CA ARG A 2 35.94 -5.26 7.08
C ARG A 2 35.47 -5.78 5.72
N LEU A 3 34.68 -6.85 5.71
CA LEU A 3 34.12 -7.40 4.49
C LEU A 3 33.10 -6.40 3.93
N ALA A 4 33.45 -5.77 2.81
CA ALA A 4 32.53 -4.99 2.02
C ALA A 4 31.51 -5.94 1.38
N VAL A 5 30.29 -5.96 1.91
CA VAL A 5 29.18 -6.68 1.27
C VAL A 5 28.75 -5.86 0.07
N SER A 6 29.07 -6.36 -1.13
CA SER A 6 28.65 -5.77 -2.40
C SER A 6 27.12 -5.78 -2.49
N ILE A 7 26.52 -4.59 -2.58
CA ILE A 7 25.08 -4.38 -2.76
C ILE A 7 24.73 -4.82 -4.20
N PRO A 8 23.79 -5.78 -4.40
CA PRO A 8 23.41 -6.21 -5.74
C PRO A 8 22.78 -5.05 -6.52
N ALA A 9 23.16 -4.88 -7.79
CA ALA A 9 22.72 -3.78 -8.68
C ALA A 9 21.19 -3.60 -8.76
N ARG A 10 20.42 -4.67 -8.49
CA ARG A 10 18.96 -4.63 -8.44
C ARG A 10 18.41 -3.87 -7.21
N ARG A 11 19.09 -3.83 -6.06
CA ARG A 11 18.65 -3.04 -4.88
C ARG A 11 18.90 -1.54 -5.06
N ALA A 12 19.95 -1.16 -5.79
CA ALA A 12 20.26 0.24 -6.06
C ALA A 12 19.15 0.93 -6.89
N ALA A 13 18.53 0.20 -7.81
CA ALA A 13 17.41 0.71 -8.60
C ALA A 13 16.18 1.03 -7.72
N TRP A 14 15.82 0.19 -6.74
CA TRP A 14 14.65 0.47 -5.87
C TRP A 14 14.90 1.64 -4.90
N ILE A 15 16.12 1.76 -4.38
CA ILE A 15 16.53 2.90 -3.52
C ILE A 15 16.52 4.21 -4.32
N SER A 16 16.88 4.16 -5.61
CA SER A 16 16.76 5.31 -6.52
C SER A 16 15.32 5.76 -6.76
N TRP A 17 14.33 4.86 -6.66
CA TRP A 17 12.92 5.18 -6.83
C TRP A 17 12.27 5.65 -5.52
N SER A 18 12.74 5.16 -4.36
CA SER A 18 12.21 5.56 -3.04
C SER A 18 12.65 6.95 -2.59
N GLN A 19 13.66 7.53 -3.24
CA GLN A 19 14.18 8.88 -2.96
C GLN A 19 13.58 9.98 -3.87
N GLN A 20 12.65 9.64 -4.76
CA GLN A 20 11.95 10.66 -5.56
C GLN A 20 10.85 11.34 -4.72
N PRO A 21 10.74 12.69 -4.77
CA PRO A 21 9.62 13.39 -4.15
C PRO A 21 8.33 12.92 -4.83
N GLY A 22 7.56 12.10 -4.11
CA GLY A 22 6.41 11.37 -4.64
C GLY A 22 6.41 9.87 -4.33
N ALA A 23 7.45 9.30 -3.73
CA ALA A 23 7.61 7.86 -3.48
C ALA A 23 6.71 7.22 -2.37
N SER A 24 5.48 7.70 -2.14
CA SER A 24 4.60 7.16 -1.10
C SER A 24 3.76 5.98 -1.62
N TRP A 25 4.39 4.84 -1.91
CA TRP A 25 3.74 3.77 -2.66
C TRP A 25 3.51 2.50 -1.83
N MET A 26 2.23 2.11 -1.76
CA MET A 26 1.73 0.81 -1.33
C MET A 26 1.94 0.42 0.16
N ARG A 27 1.42 1.24 1.07
CA ARG A 27 1.74 1.17 2.51
C ARG A 27 0.72 0.44 3.39
N ILE A 28 -0.30 -0.25 2.84
CA ILE A 28 -1.47 -0.71 3.65
C ILE A 28 -1.90 -2.18 3.37
N GLN A 29 -1.26 -2.90 2.45
CA GLN A 29 -1.83 -4.19 1.98
C GLN A 29 -1.52 -5.43 2.83
N THR A 30 -0.83 -5.28 3.95
CA THR A 30 -0.41 -6.41 4.79
C THR A 30 -1.59 -7.18 5.40
N GLN A 31 -2.66 -6.48 5.82
CA GLN A 31 -3.88 -7.14 6.31
C GLN A 31 -4.57 -7.98 5.22
N LYS A 32 -4.73 -7.43 4.02
CA LYS A 32 -5.37 -8.13 2.89
C LYS A 32 -4.58 -9.36 2.47
N LEU A 33 -3.25 -9.25 2.46
CA LEU A 33 -2.36 -10.36 2.15
C LEU A 33 -2.61 -11.52 3.11
N LEU A 34 -2.53 -11.27 4.41
CA LEU A 34 -2.75 -12.30 5.42
C LEU A 34 -4.16 -12.88 5.33
N TYR A 35 -5.19 -12.04 5.27
CA TYR A 35 -6.58 -12.48 5.16
C TYR A 35 -6.77 -13.40 3.95
N ARG A 36 -6.26 -13.02 2.76
CA ARG A 36 -6.42 -13.80 1.53
C ARG A 36 -5.75 -15.17 1.62
N TYR A 37 -4.52 -15.25 2.15
CA TYR A 37 -3.83 -16.54 2.24
C TYR A 37 -4.42 -17.46 3.31
N PHE A 38 -4.98 -16.90 4.38
CA PHE A 38 -5.73 -17.65 5.37
C PHE A 38 -7.07 -18.16 4.79
N SER A 39 -7.79 -17.34 4.04
CA SER A 39 -9.10 -17.71 3.47
C SER A 39 -9.02 -18.81 2.41
N ILE A 40 -7.85 -19.02 1.79
CA ILE A 40 -7.63 -20.07 0.78
C ILE A 40 -6.82 -21.26 1.35
N TYR A 41 -6.72 -21.37 2.68
CA TYR A 41 -6.00 -22.45 3.38
C TYR A 41 -4.51 -22.56 3.04
N ARG A 42 -3.88 -21.48 2.55
CA ARG A 42 -2.44 -21.41 2.22
C ARG A 42 -1.67 -20.60 3.26
N LYS A 43 -1.93 -20.86 4.54
CA LYS A 43 -1.36 -20.13 5.68
C LYS A 43 0.16 -19.98 5.61
N GLN A 44 0.89 -21.08 5.41
CA GLN A 44 2.35 -21.07 5.44
C GLN A 44 2.96 -20.17 4.35
N ILE A 45 2.38 -20.23 3.14
CA ILE A 45 2.78 -19.35 2.03
C ILE A 45 2.45 -17.89 2.36
N GLY A 46 1.29 -17.63 2.94
CA GLY A 46 0.89 -16.28 3.34
C GLY A 46 1.86 -15.63 4.33
N LEU A 47 2.33 -16.38 5.32
CA LEU A 47 3.33 -15.91 6.28
C LEU A 47 4.66 -15.61 5.60
N GLN A 48 5.15 -16.50 4.73
CA GLN A 48 6.40 -16.28 3.97
C GLN A 48 6.32 -15.03 3.07
N VAL A 49 5.20 -14.86 2.36
CA VAL A 49 4.99 -13.68 1.50
C VAL A 49 4.92 -12.41 2.34
N PHE A 50 4.29 -12.46 3.51
CA PHE A 50 4.24 -11.33 4.44
C PHE A 50 5.63 -10.93 4.93
N ASP A 51 6.46 -11.89 5.33
CA ASP A 51 7.81 -11.62 5.82
C ASP A 51 8.68 -11.00 4.71
N LEU A 52 8.62 -11.55 3.49
CA LEU A 52 9.31 -11.00 2.33
C LEU A 52 8.83 -9.59 1.98
N PHE A 53 7.51 -9.37 1.97
CA PHE A 53 6.94 -8.05 1.71
C PHE A 53 7.35 -7.04 2.78
N SER A 54 7.30 -7.42 4.06
CA SER A 54 7.70 -6.57 5.18
C SER A 54 9.17 -6.19 5.12
N ALA A 55 10.04 -7.12 4.73
CA ALA A 55 11.47 -6.87 4.53
C ALA A 55 11.75 -5.92 3.34
N ILE A 56 10.91 -5.94 2.30
CA ILE A 56 11.01 -4.98 1.18
C ILE A 56 10.53 -3.60 1.61
N MET A 57 9.44 -3.54 2.38
CA MET A 57 8.85 -2.27 2.82
C MET A 57 9.66 -1.59 3.93
N ASP A 58 10.46 -2.31 4.70
CA ASP A 58 11.41 -1.78 5.70
C ASP A 58 10.85 -0.63 6.56
N GLY A 59 9.76 -0.89 7.27
CA GLY A 59 9.11 0.11 8.12
C GLY A 59 8.28 1.16 7.38
N ALA A 60 8.21 1.13 6.05
CA ALA A 60 7.36 2.03 5.27
C ALA A 60 5.88 1.63 5.24
N VAL A 61 5.40 0.75 6.13
CA VAL A 61 3.97 0.43 6.28
C VAL A 61 3.32 1.44 7.21
N LEU A 62 2.24 2.09 6.77
CA LEU A 62 1.53 3.07 7.60
C LEU A 62 0.55 2.37 8.54
N PRO A 63 0.49 2.76 9.82
CA PRO A 63 -0.53 2.25 10.73
C PRO A 63 -1.91 2.80 10.35
N ILE A 64 -2.94 1.99 10.53
CA ILE A 64 -4.32 2.47 10.51
C ILE A 64 -4.64 2.97 11.91
N ARG A 65 -5.02 4.24 12.03
CA ARG A 65 -5.35 4.93 13.27
C ARG A 65 -6.86 5.20 13.33
N HIS A 66 -7.37 5.50 14.52
CA HIS A 66 -8.78 5.85 14.70
C HIS A 66 -9.26 7.01 13.80
N PRO A 67 -8.48 8.09 13.56
CA PRO A 67 -8.86 9.14 12.61
C PRO A 67 -9.06 8.61 11.18
N ASP A 68 -8.28 7.61 10.75
CA ASP A 68 -8.41 7.02 9.42
C ASP A 68 -9.74 6.26 9.30
N VAL A 69 -10.11 5.47 10.33
CA VAL A 69 -11.40 4.76 10.36
C VAL A 69 -12.59 5.73 10.43
N SER A 70 -12.45 6.80 11.21
CA SER A 70 -13.47 7.85 11.33
C SER A 70 -13.71 8.58 10.01
N LEU A 71 -12.63 8.90 9.29
CA LEU A 71 -12.69 9.51 7.97
C LEU A 71 -13.25 8.54 6.93
N ALA A 72 -12.86 7.27 6.95
CA ALA A 72 -13.40 6.24 6.06
C ALA A 72 -14.93 6.12 6.17
N ARG A 73 -15.47 6.15 7.39
CA ARG A 73 -16.92 6.18 7.62
C ARG A 73 -17.58 7.42 7.01
N LYS A 74 -16.98 8.60 7.14
CA LYS A 74 -17.53 9.85 6.55
C LYS A 74 -17.52 9.77 5.01
N LEU A 75 -16.40 9.35 4.43
CA LEU A 75 -16.26 9.20 2.98
C LEU A 75 -17.29 8.21 2.40
N SER A 76 -17.69 7.20 3.18
CA SER A 76 -18.70 6.22 2.74
C SER A 76 -20.13 6.75 2.62
N GLU A 77 -20.41 7.95 3.13
CA GLU A 77 -21.70 8.62 2.95
C GLU A 77 -21.77 9.44 1.65
N GLU A 78 -20.63 9.65 0.99
CA GLU A 78 -20.56 10.48 -0.21
C GLU A 78 -20.88 9.64 -1.45
N GLU A 79 -21.96 10.01 -2.17
CA GLU A 79 -22.39 9.33 -3.40
C GLU A 79 -21.29 9.28 -4.48
N THR A 80 -20.42 10.29 -4.52
CA THR A 80 -19.25 10.33 -5.41
C THR A 80 -18.30 9.15 -5.20
N HIS A 81 -18.30 8.56 -4.01
CA HIS A 81 -17.47 7.43 -3.62
C HIS A 81 -18.22 6.10 -3.51
N ALA A 82 -19.50 6.02 -3.93
CA ALA A 82 -20.33 4.81 -3.82
C ALA A 82 -19.76 3.56 -4.53
N HIS A 83 -18.80 3.75 -5.43
CA HIS A 83 -18.11 2.68 -6.15
C HIS A 83 -16.96 2.03 -5.36
N LEU A 84 -16.56 2.59 -4.22
CA LEU A 84 -15.47 2.10 -3.38
C LEU A 84 -15.95 1.02 -2.42
N SER A 85 -15.11 0.01 -2.16
CA SER A 85 -15.38 -0.96 -1.10
C SER A 85 -15.06 -0.37 0.28
N PRO A 86 -15.60 -0.92 1.38
CA PRO A 86 -15.21 -0.54 2.75
C PRO A 86 -13.69 -0.49 2.99
N ARG A 87 -12.94 -1.40 2.35
CA ARG A 87 -11.48 -1.42 2.41
C ARG A 87 -10.87 -0.21 1.70
N ASP A 88 -11.42 0.16 0.55
CA ASP A 88 -10.89 1.25 -0.25
C ASP A 88 -11.13 2.60 0.42
N PHE A 89 -12.22 2.74 1.20
CA PHE A 89 -12.41 3.89 2.09
C PHE A 89 -11.32 4.01 3.15
N VAL A 90 -10.90 2.90 3.78
CA VAL A 90 -9.80 2.91 4.75
C VAL A 90 -8.48 3.29 4.05
N HIS A 91 -8.21 2.75 2.86
CA HIS A 91 -7.04 3.13 2.08
C HIS A 91 -7.03 4.63 1.75
N LEU A 92 -8.16 5.14 1.24
CA LEU A 92 -8.32 6.55 0.91
C LEU A 92 -8.12 7.44 2.13
N ALA A 93 -8.72 7.08 3.26
CA ALA A 93 -8.59 7.84 4.49
C ALA A 93 -7.15 7.90 5.01
N VAL A 94 -6.43 6.77 5.02
CA VAL A 94 -5.00 6.75 5.38
C VAL A 94 -4.19 7.60 4.41
N MET A 95 -4.48 7.53 3.11
CA MET A 95 -3.80 8.35 2.11
C MET A 95 -4.00 9.85 2.37
N LEU A 96 -5.26 10.28 2.55
CA LEU A 96 -5.60 11.68 2.82
C LEU A 96 -4.98 12.19 4.12
N ASN A 97 -5.03 11.41 5.21
CA ASN A 97 -4.44 11.79 6.49
C ASN A 97 -2.90 11.79 6.52
N ASN A 98 -2.25 11.36 5.44
CA ASN A 98 -0.80 11.38 5.28
C ASN A 98 -0.36 12.17 4.04
N ASP A 99 -1.25 12.98 3.44
CA ASP A 99 -1.01 13.80 2.26
C ASP A 99 -0.50 13.00 1.03
N ILE A 100 -0.97 11.76 0.90
CA ILE A 100 -0.61 10.86 -0.19
C ILE A 100 -1.62 11.00 -1.32
N SER A 101 -1.18 11.60 -2.43
CA SER A 101 -2.04 11.89 -3.59
C SER A 101 -1.79 10.97 -4.79
N CYS A 102 -0.95 9.95 -4.69
CA CYS A 102 -1.05 8.86 -5.66
C CYS A 102 -0.86 7.44 -5.09
N ILE A 103 -1.42 6.45 -5.81
CA ILE A 103 -1.33 5.01 -5.50
C ILE A 103 -0.90 4.14 -6.71
N VAL A 104 -0.08 3.11 -6.47
CA VAL A 104 0.23 2.05 -7.44
C VAL A 104 -0.69 0.90 -7.14
N THR A 105 -1.57 0.56 -8.06
CA THR A 105 -2.58 -0.47 -7.83
C THR A 105 -3.09 -1.05 -9.14
N ALA A 106 -3.51 -2.31 -9.10
CA ALA A 106 -4.31 -2.91 -10.17
C ALA A 106 -5.83 -2.62 -10.00
N ASP A 107 -6.21 -2.07 -8.84
CA ASP A 107 -7.59 -1.72 -8.51
C ASP A 107 -8.03 -0.46 -9.26
N GLN A 108 -9.10 -0.58 -10.04
CA GLN A 108 -9.63 0.51 -10.85
C GLN A 108 -10.51 1.48 -10.04
N GLY A 109 -10.88 1.13 -8.80
CA GLY A 109 -11.75 1.97 -7.97
C GLY A 109 -11.19 3.36 -7.72
N PHE A 110 -9.87 3.47 -7.50
CA PHE A 110 -9.22 4.76 -7.18
C PHE A 110 -9.10 5.70 -8.38
N ALA A 111 -9.27 5.21 -9.62
CA ALA A 111 -9.10 6.02 -10.82
C ALA A 111 -10.17 7.14 -10.94
N ARG A 112 -11.28 7.01 -10.21
CA ARG A 112 -12.39 7.97 -10.23
C ARG A 112 -12.27 9.03 -9.14
N ILE A 113 -11.23 8.98 -8.29
CA ILE A 113 -11.04 9.92 -7.20
C ILE A 113 -10.13 11.07 -7.69
N PRO A 114 -10.65 12.31 -7.82
CA PRO A 114 -9.90 13.40 -8.47
C PRO A 114 -8.58 13.77 -7.78
N SER A 115 -8.50 13.62 -6.46
CA SER A 115 -7.30 13.92 -5.66
C SER A 115 -6.24 12.82 -5.72
N ILE A 116 -6.54 11.67 -6.34
CA ILE A 116 -5.65 10.51 -6.39
C ILE A 116 -5.21 10.23 -7.82
N LYS A 117 -3.90 10.34 -8.06
CA LYS A 117 -3.29 9.83 -9.29
C LYS A 117 -3.03 8.31 -9.15
N VAL A 118 -3.35 7.55 -10.19
CA VAL A 118 -3.17 6.10 -10.21
C VAL A 118 -2.05 5.73 -11.16
N ILE A 119 -1.14 4.86 -10.70
CA ILE A 119 -0.09 4.26 -11.51
C ILE A 119 -0.39 2.76 -11.61
N TYR A 120 -0.65 2.28 -12.81
CA TYR A 120 -0.87 0.85 -13.02
C TYR A 120 0.49 0.14 -13.12
N PRO A 121 0.69 -0.98 -12.39
CA PRO A 121 1.90 -1.76 -12.53
C PRO A 121 1.96 -2.38 -13.94
N SER A 122 3.04 -2.09 -14.68
CA SER A 122 3.33 -2.74 -15.95
C SER A 122 3.73 -4.21 -15.71
N ARG A 123 3.32 -5.10 -16.61
CA ARG A 123 3.73 -6.52 -16.61
C ARG A 123 5.21 -6.68 -16.88
#